data_AF-A0A2P4YJB5-F1
#
_entry.id   AF-A0A2P4YJB5-F1
#
_cell.length_a   1.000
_cell.length_b   1.000
_cell.length_c   1.000
_cell.angle_alpha   90.00
_cell.angle_beta   90.00
_cell.angle_gamma   90.00
#
_symmetry.space_group_name_H-M   'P 1'
#
loop_
_entity.id
_entity.type
_entity.pdbx_description
1 polymer ?
#
loop_
_entity_poly.entity_id
_entity_poly.type
_entity_poly.pdbx_seq_one_letter_code
_entity_poly.pdbx_strand_id
1 'polypeptide(L)'
;MKTVAYIAAVAVFSSLVVAEECAPTTLSFALLPLESQSGLCAADSGYKLYPFTSMPSQEEIKAMCKSDACNKLLDEARDSEMPDCDLTINGTAYNIHESVELMFADCKVINVNDLSKGQVGVYTTSKAGARLTYTVAKVDESPNDDPMFTIDVSKQYQTMLGFGGAFTDAAAINLYKLSPKLQQLALNQYFSESGLEYNMARVPIGSTDFSTRTYTYNEKVDDFKMTNFTIASDKAPNSNKINMIKRALKMADMKLFASSWAPPLWMTRGDSVVDCKIKGKPGEKYWAALALYYSKFFDAYKKEGINFWAMTVQNEPEKPPLAVSQWETLRLTAEEERDFIKLNLGPLMAKNHPEVKIMANDDQKPGLLDRSAPFDDPESKKYLSGLAFHWYQNIDFILPGAGNFKNLLEFSEKYPDMFMLGTEACSGYLPKLVGTGKGPALTDPKKAWKRAQNYARDIIENSNNMAAGWVDWNLFLDTDGGPNWAKNMVDAPILVDEQNGAEFYKQPMYYIMGHFSKFVPPGSKRIEFPKAERLSGWFKSLTGTLSDFHRCAFVTPDNQIVMQFLNRDDSEIEISVKQTDEKTFTLTLPANSMQTVILPASEDTKIL
;
A
#
# COMPACT_ATOMS: atom_id res chain seq x y z
N MET A 1 -9.59 -49.20 -50.53
CA MET A 1 -8.74 -48.79 -49.39
C MET A 1 -8.67 -47.27 -49.34
N LYS A 2 -9.32 -46.66 -48.34
CA LYS A 2 -8.83 -45.56 -47.49
C LYS A 2 -10.04 -44.85 -46.88
N THR A 3 -10.25 -45.20 -45.62
CA THR A 3 -11.30 -44.77 -44.70
C THR A 3 -11.04 -43.33 -44.25
N VAL A 4 -12.11 -42.53 -44.22
CA VAL A 4 -12.15 -41.19 -43.63
C VAL A 4 -12.29 -41.34 -42.12
N ALA A 5 -11.32 -40.81 -41.35
CA ALA A 5 -11.37 -40.79 -39.89
C ALA A 5 -11.87 -39.42 -39.40
N TYR A 6 -13.03 -39.43 -38.76
CA TYR A 6 -13.52 -38.35 -37.90
C TYR A 6 -12.68 -38.35 -36.60
N ILE A 7 -12.08 -37.21 -36.25
CA ILE A 7 -11.51 -36.98 -34.92
C ILE A 7 -12.60 -36.30 -34.08
N ALA A 8 -13.16 -37.04 -33.13
CA ALA A 8 -14.04 -36.51 -32.11
C ALA A 8 -13.23 -35.64 -31.13
N ALA A 9 -13.71 -34.42 -30.88
CA ALA A 9 -13.21 -33.56 -29.82
C ALA A 9 -13.49 -34.20 -28.47
N VAL A 10 -12.43 -34.59 -27.74
CA VAL A 10 -12.53 -34.96 -26.33
C VAL A 10 -12.63 -33.66 -25.54
N ALA A 11 -13.83 -33.36 -25.03
CA ALA A 11 -14.02 -32.35 -24.01
C ALA A 11 -13.28 -32.81 -22.75
N VAL A 12 -12.19 -32.13 -22.41
CA VAL A 12 -11.53 -32.27 -21.11
C VAL A 12 -12.43 -31.56 -20.11
N PHE A 13 -13.26 -32.34 -19.41
CA PHE A 13 -13.90 -31.85 -18.18
C PHE A 13 -12.78 -31.56 -17.19
N SER A 14 -12.61 -30.29 -16.83
CA SER A 14 -11.83 -29.90 -15.66
C SER A 14 -12.50 -30.53 -14.44
N SER A 15 -11.92 -31.60 -13.91
CA SER A 15 -12.29 -32.10 -12.60
C SER A 15 -11.95 -31.01 -11.58
N LEU A 16 -12.99 -30.40 -10.99
CA LEU A 16 -12.86 -29.74 -9.71
C LEU A 16 -12.23 -30.76 -8.76
N VAL A 17 -10.97 -30.53 -8.37
CA VAL A 17 -10.38 -31.26 -7.25
C VAL A 17 -11.12 -30.71 -6.03
N VAL A 18 -12.18 -31.41 -5.62
CA VAL A 18 -12.82 -31.19 -4.33
C VAL A 18 -11.76 -31.58 -3.30
N ALA A 19 -11.50 -30.70 -2.32
CA ALA A 19 -10.64 -31.05 -1.19
C ALA A 19 -11.13 -32.36 -0.57
N GLU A 20 -10.21 -33.19 -0.09
CA GLU A 20 -10.56 -34.46 0.54
C GLU A 20 -11.45 -34.17 1.77
N GLU A 21 -12.65 -34.75 1.88
CA GLU A 21 -13.50 -34.57 3.06
C GLU A 21 -12.91 -35.35 4.24
N CYS A 22 -12.71 -34.70 5.39
CA CYS A 22 -12.28 -35.40 6.59
C CYS A 22 -13.35 -36.40 7.04
N ALA A 23 -12.95 -37.64 7.34
CA ALA A 23 -13.76 -38.47 8.23
C ALA A 23 -13.84 -37.76 9.61
N PRO A 24 -15.04 -37.47 10.15
CA PRO A 24 -15.18 -36.75 11.42
C PRO A 24 -14.42 -37.39 12.60
N THR A 25 -14.19 -38.70 12.52
CA THR A 25 -13.38 -39.46 13.47
C THR A 25 -11.90 -39.07 13.45
N THR A 26 -11.30 -38.87 12.28
CA THR A 26 -9.88 -38.55 12.13
C THR A 26 -9.55 -37.21 12.77
N LEU A 27 -10.38 -36.21 12.51
CA LEU A 27 -10.27 -34.89 13.11
C LEU A 27 -10.52 -34.93 14.62
N SER A 28 -11.51 -35.70 15.07
CA SER A 28 -11.77 -35.87 16.50
C SER A 28 -10.55 -36.44 17.23
N PHE A 29 -9.85 -37.41 16.64
CA PHE A 29 -8.60 -37.94 17.21
C PHE A 29 -7.46 -36.92 17.22
N ALA A 30 -7.36 -36.07 16.19
CA ALA A 30 -6.33 -35.03 16.12
C ALA A 30 -6.55 -33.89 17.14
N LEU A 31 -7.81 -33.53 17.40
CA LEU A 31 -8.17 -32.43 18.30
C LEU A 31 -8.39 -32.85 19.76
N LEU A 32 -8.68 -34.12 20.04
CA LEU A 32 -8.88 -34.63 21.41
C LEU A 32 -7.71 -34.31 22.36
N PRO A 33 -6.42 -34.41 21.95
CA PRO A 33 -5.30 -34.03 22.82
C PRO A 33 -5.32 -32.55 23.24
N LEU A 34 -5.96 -31.70 22.44
CA LEU A 34 -6.07 -30.26 22.68
C LEU A 34 -7.26 -29.91 23.59
N GLU A 35 -8.10 -30.87 24.00
CA GLU A 35 -9.36 -30.60 24.71
C GLU A 35 -9.15 -29.80 26.01
N SER A 36 -8.15 -30.17 26.81
CA SER A 36 -7.84 -29.48 28.06
C SER A 36 -7.42 -28.03 27.82
N GLN A 37 -6.50 -27.81 26.87
CA GLN A 37 -6.00 -26.48 26.55
C GLN A 37 -7.07 -25.63 25.85
N SER A 38 -7.95 -26.27 25.08
CA SER A 38 -9.13 -25.66 24.47
C SER A 38 -10.15 -25.18 25.50
N GLY A 39 -10.34 -25.95 26.58
CA GLY A 39 -11.20 -25.54 27.70
C GLY A 39 -10.65 -24.31 28.44
N LEU A 40 -9.34 -24.25 28.67
CA LEU A 40 -8.70 -23.08 29.28
C LEU A 40 -8.81 -21.84 28.38
N CYS A 41 -8.54 -21.99 27.09
CA CYS A 41 -8.71 -20.90 26.13
C CYS A 41 -10.17 -20.40 26.08
N ALA A 42 -11.15 -21.30 26.12
CA ALA A 42 -12.56 -20.93 26.12
C ALA A 42 -12.99 -20.15 27.37
N ALA A 43 -12.39 -20.45 28.53
CA ALA A 43 -12.65 -19.69 29.76
C ALA A 43 -12.21 -18.23 29.65
N ASP A 44 -11.13 -17.96 28.92
CA ASP A 44 -10.57 -16.62 28.76
C ASP A 44 -11.19 -15.84 27.58
N SER A 45 -11.56 -16.55 26.51
CA SER A 45 -11.94 -15.93 25.24
C SER A 45 -13.39 -16.11 24.83
N GLY A 46 -14.10 -17.07 25.43
CA GLY A 46 -15.42 -17.52 24.97
C GLY A 46 -15.37 -18.52 23.81
N TYR A 47 -14.22 -18.74 23.17
CA TYR A 47 -14.08 -19.61 22.01
C TYR A 47 -13.47 -20.97 22.34
N LYS A 48 -14.03 -22.03 21.75
CA LYS A 48 -13.56 -23.41 21.92
C LYS A 48 -13.14 -24.01 20.57
N LEU A 49 -11.85 -24.31 20.42
CA LEU A 49 -11.30 -25.00 19.25
C LEU A 49 -11.76 -26.47 19.17
N TYR A 50 -11.99 -27.15 20.30
CA TYR A 50 -12.48 -28.52 20.34
C TYR A 50 -13.67 -28.73 21.28
N PRO A 51 -14.83 -29.22 20.79
CA PRO A 51 -15.12 -29.54 19.39
C PRO A 51 -15.18 -28.29 18.51
N PHE A 52 -14.60 -28.37 17.31
CA PHE A 52 -14.63 -27.27 16.35
C PHE A 52 -16.05 -27.12 15.80
N THR A 53 -16.61 -25.91 15.90
CA THR A 53 -17.99 -25.63 15.47
C THR A 53 -18.08 -24.49 14.45
N SER A 54 -17.14 -23.54 14.51
CA SER A 54 -17.03 -22.39 13.62
C SER A 54 -15.69 -21.69 13.84
N MET A 55 -15.37 -20.70 13.00
CA MET A 55 -14.30 -19.73 13.28
C MET A 55 -14.71 -18.80 14.43
N PRO A 56 -13.78 -18.34 15.28
CA PRO A 56 -14.06 -17.32 16.28
C PRO A 56 -14.48 -16.01 15.63
N SER A 57 -15.33 -15.26 16.31
CA SER A 57 -15.64 -13.85 16.00
C SER A 57 -14.41 -12.95 16.22
N GLN A 58 -14.43 -11.73 15.68
CA GLN A 58 -13.34 -10.78 15.88
C GLN A 58 -13.13 -10.40 17.36
N GLU A 59 -14.19 -10.36 18.17
CA GLU A 59 -14.08 -10.11 19.61
C GLU A 59 -13.46 -11.29 20.35
N GLU A 60 -13.88 -12.52 20.01
CA GLU A 60 -13.27 -13.75 20.55
C GLU A 60 -11.80 -13.86 20.15
N ILE A 61 -11.45 -13.57 18.89
CA ILE A 61 -10.04 -13.49 18.46
C ILE A 61 -9.28 -12.52 19.36
N LYS A 62 -9.73 -11.27 19.50
CA LYS A 62 -9.05 -10.28 20.37
C LYS A 62 -8.86 -10.78 21.81
N ALA A 63 -9.82 -11.52 22.35
CA ALA A 63 -9.71 -12.12 23.68
C ALA A 63 -8.76 -13.32 23.71
N MET A 64 -8.80 -14.19 22.70
CA MET A 64 -7.88 -15.31 22.52
C MET A 64 -6.43 -14.82 22.49
N CYS A 65 -6.14 -13.75 21.76
CA CYS A 65 -4.78 -13.28 21.57
C CYS A 65 -4.14 -12.72 22.85
N LYS A 66 -4.96 -12.30 23.81
CA LYS A 66 -4.53 -11.84 25.15
C LYS A 66 -4.35 -12.99 26.14
N SER A 67 -4.78 -14.19 25.81
CA SER A 67 -4.74 -15.35 26.70
C SER A 67 -3.51 -16.22 26.42
N ASP A 68 -2.65 -16.38 27.42
CA ASP A 68 -1.53 -17.34 27.38
C ASP A 68 -2.04 -18.77 27.10
N ALA A 69 -3.23 -19.10 27.60
CA ALA A 69 -3.84 -20.41 27.37
C ALA A 69 -4.27 -20.61 25.91
N CYS A 70 -4.81 -19.57 25.27
CA CYS A 70 -5.14 -19.61 23.85
C CYS A 70 -3.91 -19.59 22.96
N ASN A 71 -2.88 -18.81 23.28
CA ASN A 71 -1.62 -18.81 22.54
C ASN A 71 -0.96 -20.19 22.56
N LYS A 72 -0.92 -20.83 23.74
CA LYS A 72 -0.42 -22.20 23.89
C LYS A 72 -1.27 -23.22 23.14
N LEU A 73 -2.60 -23.08 23.15
CA LEU A 73 -3.50 -23.94 22.35
C LEU A 73 -3.17 -23.87 20.87
N LEU A 74 -2.96 -22.67 20.34
CA LEU A 74 -2.70 -22.46 18.92
C LEU A 74 -1.31 -22.99 18.51
N ASP A 75 -0.30 -22.84 19.37
CA ASP A 75 1.02 -23.45 19.14
C ASP A 75 0.95 -24.99 19.16
N GLU A 76 0.28 -25.59 20.16
CA GLU A 76 0.10 -27.04 20.23
C GLU A 76 -0.72 -27.58 19.05
N ALA A 77 -1.71 -26.82 18.60
CA ALA A 77 -2.49 -27.16 17.42
C ALA A 77 -1.61 -27.12 16.16
N ARG A 78 -0.82 -26.06 15.93
CA ARG A 78 0.07 -25.99 14.77
C ARG A 78 1.11 -27.11 14.75
N ASP A 79 1.65 -27.46 15.91
CA ASP A 79 2.67 -28.51 16.03
C ASP A 79 2.08 -29.93 15.94
N SER A 80 0.74 -30.05 15.89
CA SER A 80 0.07 -31.32 15.67
C SER A 80 0.00 -31.68 14.18
N GLU A 81 0.11 -32.98 13.87
CA GLU A 81 -0.10 -33.52 12.52
C GLU A 81 -1.61 -33.54 12.17
N MET A 82 -2.26 -32.38 12.22
CA MET A 82 -3.66 -32.25 11.83
C MET A 82 -3.83 -32.59 10.34
N PRO A 83 -4.88 -33.33 9.97
CA PRO A 83 -5.14 -33.64 8.58
C PRO A 83 -5.59 -32.38 7.83
N ASP A 84 -5.00 -32.16 6.67
CA ASP A 84 -5.29 -31.05 5.76
C ASP A 84 -6.51 -31.40 4.87
N CYS A 85 -7.70 -31.40 5.48
CA CYS A 85 -8.96 -31.79 4.85
C CYS A 85 -10.13 -30.91 5.32
N ASP A 86 -11.21 -30.90 4.53
CA ASP A 86 -12.40 -30.08 4.82
C ASP A 86 -13.39 -30.80 5.73
N LEU A 87 -13.94 -30.08 6.71
CA LEU A 87 -15.09 -30.47 7.52
C LEU A 87 -16.27 -29.54 7.24
N THR A 88 -17.39 -30.10 6.77
CA THR A 88 -18.63 -29.33 6.57
C THR A 88 -19.45 -29.25 7.84
N ILE A 89 -19.60 -28.05 8.41
CA ILE A 89 -20.47 -27.76 9.55
C ILE A 89 -21.53 -26.75 9.13
N ASN A 90 -22.81 -27.09 9.31
CA ASN A 90 -23.94 -26.23 8.95
C ASN A 90 -23.89 -25.70 7.50
N GLY A 91 -23.40 -26.51 6.56
CA GLY A 91 -23.28 -26.15 5.15
C GLY A 91 -22.08 -25.27 4.80
N THR A 92 -21.18 -25.01 5.75
CA THR A 92 -19.91 -24.30 5.52
C THR A 92 -18.75 -25.27 5.68
N ALA A 93 -17.88 -25.34 4.67
CA ALA A 93 -16.66 -26.16 4.72
C ALA A 93 -15.54 -25.41 5.46
N TYR A 94 -14.91 -26.10 6.41
CA TYR A 94 -13.78 -25.61 7.19
C TYR A 94 -12.62 -26.59 7.09
N ASN A 95 -11.50 -26.15 6.53
CA ASN A 95 -10.22 -26.78 6.76
C ASN A 95 -9.69 -26.31 8.13
N ILE A 96 -9.58 -27.22 9.09
CA ILE A 96 -9.26 -26.87 10.49
C ILE A 96 -7.77 -26.58 10.67
N HIS A 97 -6.89 -27.27 9.93
CA HIS A 97 -5.47 -26.95 9.89
C HIS A 97 -5.27 -25.49 9.46
N GLU A 98 -5.87 -25.10 8.34
CA GLU A 98 -5.85 -23.71 7.90
C GLU A 98 -6.58 -22.75 8.86
N SER A 99 -7.65 -23.19 9.53
CA SER A 99 -8.39 -22.37 10.49
C SER A 99 -7.56 -22.03 11.72
N VAL A 100 -6.72 -22.95 12.19
CA VAL A 100 -5.76 -22.70 13.27
C VAL A 100 -4.69 -21.71 12.82
N GLU A 101 -4.17 -21.84 11.60
CA GLU A 101 -3.22 -20.87 11.03
C GLU A 101 -3.84 -19.47 10.92
N LEU A 102 -5.13 -19.37 10.58
CA LEU A 102 -5.87 -18.11 10.58
C LEU A 102 -5.95 -17.47 11.97
N MET A 103 -6.39 -18.24 12.97
CA MET A 103 -6.50 -17.75 14.34
C MET A 103 -5.14 -17.32 14.89
N PHE A 104 -4.09 -18.07 14.58
CA PHE A 104 -2.72 -17.76 15.00
C PHE A 104 -2.18 -16.50 14.31
N ALA A 105 -2.43 -16.35 13.00
CA ALA A 105 -2.06 -15.15 12.27
C ALA A 105 -2.76 -13.90 12.83
N ASP A 106 -4.05 -14.01 13.15
CA ASP A 106 -4.82 -12.93 13.76
C ASP A 106 -4.36 -12.63 15.20
N CYS A 107 -3.83 -13.62 15.93
CA CYS A 107 -3.25 -13.42 17.28
C CYS A 107 -1.84 -12.88 17.36
N LYS A 108 -1.17 -12.74 16.22
CA LYS A 108 0.04 -11.92 16.14
C LYS A 108 -0.25 -10.42 16.02
N VAL A 109 -1.50 -9.98 16.19
CA VAL A 109 -1.81 -8.55 16.41
C VAL A 109 -1.39 -8.17 17.83
N ILE A 110 -0.14 -7.75 17.97
CA ILE A 110 0.31 -7.08 19.18
C ILE A 110 -0.46 -5.76 19.31
N ASN A 111 -1.22 -5.65 20.39
CA ASN A 111 -1.91 -4.42 20.76
C ASN A 111 -0.88 -3.38 21.24
N VAL A 112 -0.51 -2.46 20.35
CA VAL A 112 0.39 -1.33 20.63
C VAL A 112 -0.08 -0.45 21.80
N ASN A 113 -1.34 -0.58 22.21
CA ASN A 113 -1.92 0.17 23.32
C ASN A 113 -1.62 -0.42 24.70
N ASP A 114 -1.03 -1.61 24.80
CA ASP A 114 -0.74 -2.26 26.08
C ASP A 114 0.68 -1.93 26.62
N LEU A 115 1.39 -0.96 26.03
CA LEU A 115 2.68 -0.48 26.54
C LEU A 115 2.51 0.30 27.85
N SER A 116 3.19 -0.14 28.90
CA SER A 116 3.25 0.57 30.19
C SER A 116 4.39 1.59 30.23
N LYS A 117 4.30 2.55 31.16
CA LYS A 117 5.34 3.57 31.36
C LYS A 117 6.70 2.91 31.65
N GLY A 118 7.72 3.24 30.84
CA GLY A 118 9.06 2.65 30.95
C GLY A 118 9.32 1.47 30.00
N GLN A 119 8.32 1.09 29.19
CA GLN A 119 8.48 0.15 28.10
C GLN A 119 8.56 0.86 26.75
N VAL A 120 9.30 0.26 25.82
CA VAL A 120 9.47 0.71 24.44
C VAL A 120 9.13 -0.45 23.53
N GLY A 121 8.05 -0.34 22.75
CA GLY A 121 7.66 -1.37 21.78
C GLY A 121 8.54 -1.31 20.54
N VAL A 122 8.99 -2.45 20.02
CA VAL A 122 9.87 -2.50 18.85
C VAL A 122 9.38 -3.57 17.89
N TYR A 123 9.05 -3.17 16.65
CA TYR A 123 8.76 -4.07 15.55
C TYR A 123 9.95 -4.12 14.61
N THR A 124 10.43 -5.32 14.26
CA THR A 124 11.60 -5.50 13.39
C THR A 124 11.26 -6.29 12.13
N THR A 125 11.70 -5.79 10.98
CA THR A 125 11.80 -6.55 9.73
C THR A 125 13.24 -6.56 9.27
N SER A 126 13.81 -7.73 8.96
CA SER A 126 15.22 -7.85 8.58
C SER A 126 15.44 -8.82 7.43
N LYS A 127 16.55 -8.62 6.71
CA LYS A 127 17.02 -9.54 5.68
C LYS A 127 17.23 -10.96 6.23
N ALA A 128 17.61 -11.07 7.50
CA ALA A 128 17.83 -12.33 8.20
C ALA A 128 16.55 -13.15 8.46
N GLY A 129 15.36 -12.53 8.36
CA GLY A 129 14.10 -13.26 8.44
C GLY A 129 13.05 -12.67 9.38
N ALA A 130 13.35 -11.61 10.14
CA ALA A 130 12.34 -10.96 10.95
C ALA A 130 11.27 -10.32 10.05
N ARG A 131 10.01 -10.40 10.46
CA ARG A 131 8.83 -9.96 9.69
C ARG A 131 7.83 -9.31 10.64
N LEU A 132 7.97 -7.98 10.82
CA LEU A 132 7.23 -7.23 11.85
C LEU A 132 7.26 -7.92 13.22
N THR A 133 8.39 -8.51 13.57
CA THR A 133 8.58 -9.24 14.83
C THR A 133 8.61 -8.24 15.98
N TYR A 134 7.75 -8.42 16.98
CA TYR A 134 7.62 -7.52 18.11
C TYR A 134 8.46 -7.96 19.31
N THR A 135 9.09 -6.99 19.95
CA THR A 135 9.76 -7.11 21.24
C THR A 135 9.50 -5.86 22.08
N VAL A 136 9.81 -5.95 23.37
CA VAL A 136 9.76 -4.80 24.29
C VAL A 136 11.17 -4.53 24.80
N ALA A 137 11.70 -3.34 24.50
CA ALA A 137 12.89 -2.81 25.12
C ALA A 137 12.52 -2.04 26.40
N LYS A 138 13.50 -1.89 27.30
CA LYS A 138 13.35 -1.11 28.53
C LYS A 138 14.02 0.25 28.36
N VAL A 139 13.48 1.24 29.04
CA VAL A 139 14.19 2.51 29.29
C VAL A 139 15.45 2.23 30.11
N ASP A 140 16.54 2.91 29.78
CA ASP A 140 17.84 2.73 30.42
C ASP A 140 17.74 3.06 31.92
N GLU A 141 18.47 2.34 32.76
CA GLU A 141 18.47 2.56 34.22
C GLU A 141 19.02 3.95 34.60
N SER A 142 19.90 4.50 33.76
CA SER A 142 20.45 5.84 33.89
C SER A 142 20.44 6.50 32.51
N PRO A 143 20.05 7.78 32.40
CA PRO A 143 20.10 8.51 31.13
C PRO A 143 21.50 8.49 30.52
N ASN A 144 21.59 8.25 29.22
CA ASN A 144 22.80 8.46 28.46
C ASN A 144 23.03 9.97 28.27
N ASP A 145 24.14 10.49 28.78
CA ASP A 145 24.52 11.91 28.68
C ASP A 145 24.84 12.36 27.25
N ASP A 146 25.09 11.42 26.32
CA ASP A 146 25.37 11.67 24.89
C ASP A 146 24.50 10.77 24.00
N PRO A 147 23.17 11.01 23.95
CA PRO A 147 22.25 10.20 23.15
C PRO A 147 22.42 10.49 21.67
N MET A 148 22.32 9.47 20.82
CA MET A 148 22.50 9.63 19.37
C MET A 148 21.37 10.47 18.73
N PHE A 149 20.14 10.28 19.20
CA PHE A 149 18.95 10.98 18.72
C PHE A 149 18.14 11.55 19.87
N THR A 150 17.34 12.59 19.60
CA THR A 150 16.44 13.21 20.59
C THR A 150 15.07 13.41 19.97
N ILE A 151 14.02 13.16 20.74
CA ILE A 151 12.63 13.41 20.33
C ILE A 151 12.27 14.88 20.61
N ASP A 152 11.82 15.63 19.60
CA ASP A 152 11.34 17.02 19.75
C ASP A 152 9.91 17.16 19.23
N VAL A 153 8.94 17.02 20.15
CA VAL A 153 7.51 17.16 19.86
C VAL A 153 7.05 18.62 19.74
N SER A 154 7.89 19.60 20.13
CA SER A 154 7.56 21.02 20.07
C SER A 154 7.55 21.56 18.64
N LYS A 155 8.22 20.87 17.73
CA LYS A 155 8.24 21.16 16.29
C LYS A 155 7.52 20.06 15.53
N GLN A 156 6.34 20.39 15.03
CA GLN A 156 5.50 19.49 14.25
C GLN A 156 5.35 20.03 12.82
N TYR A 157 5.33 19.13 11.85
CA TYR A 157 5.34 19.44 10.43
C TYR A 157 3.98 19.07 9.80
N GLN A 158 3.99 18.39 8.65
CA GLN A 158 2.78 18.00 7.94
C GLN A 158 1.96 16.97 8.72
N THR A 159 0.65 17.01 8.51
CA THR A 159 -0.28 15.96 8.95
C THR A 159 -0.31 14.85 7.93
N MET A 160 -0.14 13.61 8.39
CA MET A 160 -0.14 12.42 7.55
C MET A 160 -1.56 12.08 7.11
N LEU A 161 -1.73 11.91 5.80
CA LEU A 161 -2.99 11.60 5.14
C LEU A 161 -3.25 10.10 5.07
N GLY A 162 -2.19 9.29 4.87
CA GLY A 162 -2.32 7.85 4.79
C GLY A 162 -1.30 7.15 3.89
N PHE A 163 -1.46 5.82 3.82
CA PHE A 163 -0.64 4.90 3.04
C PHE A 163 -1.54 3.87 2.34
N GLY A 164 -1.12 3.39 1.17
CA GLY A 164 -2.03 2.66 0.32
C GLY A 164 -1.41 1.92 -0.86
N GLY A 165 -2.30 1.47 -1.75
CA GLY A 165 -1.98 0.91 -3.07
C GLY A 165 -3.08 1.22 -4.10
N ALA A 166 -2.93 0.73 -5.32
CA ALA A 166 -3.88 0.95 -6.41
C ALA A 166 -4.78 -0.26 -6.71
N PHE A 167 -6.08 0.01 -6.85
CA PHE A 167 -7.09 -0.91 -7.35
C PHE A 167 -7.07 -0.96 -8.88
N THR A 168 -5.99 -1.47 -9.46
CA THR A 168 -5.91 -1.69 -10.92
C THR A 168 -6.78 -2.86 -11.37
N ASP A 169 -7.03 -2.95 -12.68
CA ASP A 169 -7.71 -4.12 -13.23
C ASP A 169 -6.88 -5.40 -12.99
N ALA A 170 -5.56 -5.35 -13.15
CA ALA A 170 -4.65 -6.45 -12.84
C ALA A 170 -4.77 -6.92 -11.39
N ALA A 171 -4.81 -6.00 -10.42
CA ALA A 171 -4.95 -6.35 -9.01
C ALA A 171 -6.25 -7.09 -8.72
N ALA A 172 -7.36 -6.59 -9.26
CA ALA A 172 -8.66 -7.25 -9.09
C ALA A 172 -8.71 -8.60 -9.81
N ILE A 173 -8.21 -8.71 -11.04
CA ILE A 173 -8.16 -9.98 -11.78
C ILE A 173 -7.37 -11.04 -11.00
N ASN A 174 -6.19 -10.70 -10.47
CA ASN A 174 -5.38 -11.66 -9.71
C ASN A 174 -6.02 -12.05 -8.39
N LEU A 175 -6.61 -11.10 -7.67
CA LEU A 175 -7.36 -11.43 -6.45
C LEU A 175 -8.43 -12.50 -6.75
N TYR A 176 -9.23 -12.30 -7.80
CA TYR A 176 -10.33 -13.22 -8.14
C TYR A 176 -9.90 -14.53 -8.82
N LYS A 177 -8.60 -14.74 -9.08
CA LYS A 177 -8.05 -16.07 -9.41
C LYS A 177 -7.94 -16.98 -8.18
N LEU A 178 -7.79 -16.40 -6.98
CA LEU A 178 -7.71 -17.14 -5.72
C LEU A 178 -9.06 -17.76 -5.34
N SER A 179 -9.03 -18.82 -4.53
CA SER A 179 -10.24 -19.34 -3.87
C SER A 179 -10.91 -18.25 -3.01
N PRO A 180 -12.24 -18.31 -2.76
CA PRO A 180 -12.93 -17.30 -1.95
C PRO A 180 -12.31 -17.05 -0.56
N LYS A 181 -11.76 -18.11 0.07
CA LYS A 181 -11.04 -18.03 1.34
C LYS A 181 -9.74 -17.23 1.19
N LEU A 182 -8.92 -17.59 0.20
CA LEU A 182 -7.66 -16.90 -0.07
C LEU A 182 -7.86 -15.47 -0.54
N GLN A 183 -8.94 -15.16 -1.26
CA GLN A 183 -9.33 -13.80 -1.56
C GLN A 183 -9.55 -12.96 -0.29
N GLN A 184 -10.29 -13.51 0.69
CA GLN A 184 -10.52 -12.80 1.94
C GLN A 184 -9.23 -12.62 2.73
N LEU A 185 -8.37 -13.65 2.73
CA LEU A 185 -7.05 -13.57 3.37
C LEU A 185 -6.15 -12.50 2.75
N ALA A 186 -6.07 -12.47 1.44
CA ALA A 186 -5.29 -11.48 0.70
C ALA A 186 -5.79 -10.05 0.98
N LEU A 187 -7.11 -9.84 1.06
CA LEU A 187 -7.68 -8.55 1.47
C LEU A 187 -7.38 -8.22 2.93
N ASN A 188 -7.47 -9.19 3.84
CA ASN A 188 -7.11 -9.00 5.26
C ASN A 188 -5.67 -8.51 5.39
N GLN A 189 -4.74 -9.06 4.60
CA GLN A 189 -3.34 -8.62 4.64
C GLN A 189 -3.18 -7.11 4.42
N TYR A 190 -4.00 -6.47 3.59
CA TYR A 190 -3.91 -5.01 3.43
C TYR A 190 -4.81 -4.22 4.36
N PHE A 191 -6.05 -4.66 4.60
CA PHE A 191 -7.10 -3.78 5.12
C PHE A 191 -7.60 -4.11 6.54
N SER A 192 -7.26 -5.27 7.11
CA SER A 192 -7.69 -5.61 8.49
C SER A 192 -6.66 -5.19 9.54
N GLU A 193 -7.09 -5.20 10.81
CA GLU A 193 -6.22 -5.02 11.99
C GLU A 193 -5.10 -6.09 12.05
N SER A 194 -5.31 -7.27 11.46
CA SER A 194 -4.29 -8.32 11.32
C SER A 194 -3.35 -8.14 10.12
N GLY A 195 -3.62 -7.16 9.27
CA GLY A 195 -2.81 -6.76 8.14
C GLY A 195 -2.08 -5.43 8.36
N LEU A 196 -1.94 -4.71 7.25
CA LEU A 196 -1.25 -3.42 7.16
C LEU A 196 -2.13 -2.20 7.48
N GLU A 197 -3.45 -2.37 7.61
CA GLU A 197 -4.40 -1.29 7.87
C GLU A 197 -4.31 -0.12 6.86
N TYR A 198 -4.19 -0.46 5.57
CA TYR A 198 -4.21 0.52 4.49
C TYR A 198 -5.49 1.37 4.55
N ASN A 199 -5.31 2.68 4.44
CA ASN A 199 -6.34 3.70 4.63
C ASN A 199 -6.41 4.70 3.47
N MET A 200 -5.71 4.40 2.38
CA MET A 200 -5.70 5.19 1.15
C MET A 200 -5.63 4.24 -0.04
N ALA A 201 -6.26 4.60 -1.15
CA ALA A 201 -6.07 3.85 -2.38
C ALA A 201 -6.31 4.67 -3.64
N ARG A 202 -5.58 4.31 -4.70
CA ARG A 202 -5.74 4.88 -6.04
C ARG A 202 -6.70 4.03 -6.87
N VAL A 203 -7.57 4.67 -7.64
CA VAL A 203 -8.48 3.98 -8.58
C VAL A 203 -8.31 4.57 -9.99
N PRO A 204 -7.88 3.77 -10.97
CA PRO A 204 -7.81 4.24 -12.35
C PRO A 204 -9.17 4.59 -12.94
N ILE A 205 -9.23 5.72 -13.67
CA ILE A 205 -10.36 6.10 -14.52
C ILE A 205 -10.11 5.55 -15.92
N GLY A 206 -10.76 4.43 -16.26
CA GLY A 206 -10.57 3.72 -17.52
C GLY A 206 -9.48 2.65 -17.42
N SER A 207 -8.96 2.23 -18.58
CA SER A 207 -7.84 1.29 -18.64
C SER A 207 -6.49 1.96 -18.38
N THR A 208 -5.52 1.11 -18.05
CA THR A 208 -4.11 1.43 -17.82
C THR A 208 -3.26 0.36 -18.52
N ASP A 209 -1.94 0.47 -18.46
CA ASP A 209 -1.04 -0.62 -18.86
C ASP A 209 -1.34 -1.92 -18.08
N PHE A 210 -1.68 -1.82 -16.79
CA PHE A 210 -2.17 -2.91 -15.91
C PHE A 210 -3.66 -3.24 -16.12
N SER A 211 -4.08 -3.25 -17.37
CA SER A 211 -5.35 -3.79 -17.84
C SER A 211 -5.08 -4.88 -18.89
N THR A 212 -6.07 -5.71 -19.20
CA THR A 212 -5.93 -6.77 -20.22
C THR A 212 -6.17 -6.27 -21.65
N ARG A 213 -6.72 -5.06 -21.80
CA ARG A 213 -6.97 -4.35 -23.05
C ARG A 213 -7.09 -2.85 -22.79
N THR A 214 -7.02 -2.06 -23.85
CA THR A 214 -7.38 -0.64 -23.82
C THR A 214 -8.90 -0.46 -23.83
N TYR A 215 -9.42 0.45 -23.00
CA TYR A 215 -10.83 0.88 -23.02
C TYR A 215 -11.01 2.23 -22.32
N THR A 216 -12.11 2.92 -22.64
CA THR A 216 -12.55 4.10 -21.89
C THR A 216 -14.02 3.96 -21.53
N TYR A 217 -14.55 4.83 -20.67
CA TYR A 217 -15.96 4.74 -20.27
C TYR A 217 -16.94 5.36 -21.29
N ASN A 218 -16.48 5.96 -22.40
CA ASN A 218 -17.38 6.55 -23.39
C ASN A 218 -16.82 6.48 -24.82
N GLU A 219 -16.93 5.31 -25.46
CA GLU A 219 -16.33 5.05 -26.77
C GLU A 219 -17.15 5.59 -27.96
N LYS A 220 -18.40 6.02 -27.73
CA LYS A 220 -19.23 6.59 -28.80
C LYS A 220 -18.66 7.94 -29.28
N VAL A 221 -18.30 7.98 -30.56
CA VAL A 221 -17.74 9.16 -31.23
C VAL A 221 -18.68 10.37 -31.09
N ASP A 222 -18.09 11.54 -30.80
CA ASP A 222 -18.75 12.84 -30.68
C ASP A 222 -19.89 12.88 -29.64
N ASP A 223 -19.88 11.98 -28.65
CA ASP A 223 -20.80 12.04 -27.52
C ASP A 223 -20.33 13.04 -26.45
N PHE A 224 -20.32 14.33 -26.82
CA PHE A 224 -19.93 15.45 -25.94
C PHE A 224 -20.80 15.56 -24.68
N LYS A 225 -21.99 14.95 -24.66
CA LYS A 225 -22.91 14.94 -23.51
C LYS A 225 -22.74 13.72 -22.60
N MET A 226 -21.83 12.80 -22.93
CA MET A 226 -21.58 11.56 -22.17
C MET A 226 -22.84 10.69 -21.99
N THR A 227 -23.70 10.65 -23.01
CA THR A 227 -24.95 9.86 -22.95
C THR A 227 -24.72 8.34 -22.95
N ASN A 228 -23.55 7.89 -23.43
CA ASN A 228 -23.15 6.48 -23.49
C ASN A 228 -22.08 6.14 -22.45
N PHE A 229 -21.89 6.99 -21.45
CA PHE A 229 -20.94 6.74 -20.37
C PHE A 229 -21.30 5.49 -19.56
N THR A 230 -20.35 4.58 -19.38
CA THR A 230 -20.54 3.36 -18.58
C THR A 230 -19.25 2.87 -17.94
N ILE A 231 -19.35 2.38 -16.70
CA ILE A 231 -18.25 1.74 -15.94
C ILE A 231 -18.33 0.21 -16.00
N ALA A 232 -18.99 -0.36 -17.02
CA ALA A 232 -19.20 -1.80 -17.13
C ALA A 232 -17.89 -2.62 -17.16
N SER A 233 -16.80 -2.05 -17.69
CA SER A 233 -15.47 -2.69 -17.67
C SER A 233 -14.93 -2.95 -16.26
N ASP A 234 -15.36 -2.17 -15.27
CA ASP A 234 -14.89 -2.30 -13.88
C ASP A 234 -15.69 -3.31 -13.05
N LYS A 235 -16.80 -3.80 -13.60
CA LYS A 235 -17.72 -4.72 -12.94
C LYS A 235 -17.40 -6.17 -13.29
N ALA A 236 -17.92 -7.10 -12.49
CA ALA A 236 -17.93 -8.51 -12.86
C ALA A 236 -18.74 -8.72 -14.17
N PRO A 237 -18.33 -9.66 -15.05
CA PRO A 237 -17.18 -10.55 -14.95
C PRO A 237 -15.90 -9.97 -15.61
N ASN A 238 -15.84 -8.66 -15.88
CA ASN A 238 -14.66 -8.02 -16.48
C ASN A 238 -13.52 -7.91 -15.46
N SER A 239 -13.17 -6.72 -14.96
CA SER A 239 -12.03 -6.63 -14.02
C SER A 239 -12.38 -6.98 -12.57
N ASN A 240 -13.66 -6.97 -12.18
CA ASN A 240 -14.11 -7.09 -10.77
C ASN A 240 -13.60 -5.98 -9.82
N LYS A 241 -12.99 -4.91 -10.36
CA LYS A 241 -12.44 -3.77 -9.59
C LYS A 241 -13.44 -3.18 -8.59
N ILE A 242 -14.69 -2.95 -9.01
CA ILE A 242 -15.73 -2.40 -8.13
C ILE A 242 -16.05 -3.35 -6.97
N ASN A 243 -16.08 -4.67 -7.20
CA ASN A 243 -16.37 -5.63 -6.12
C ASN A 243 -15.23 -5.68 -5.11
N MET A 244 -13.97 -5.66 -5.58
CA MET A 244 -12.79 -5.58 -4.73
C MET A 244 -12.81 -4.32 -3.85
N ILE A 245 -13.07 -3.15 -4.44
CA ILE A 245 -13.14 -1.87 -3.70
C ILE A 245 -14.23 -1.93 -2.63
N LYS A 246 -15.44 -2.42 -2.96
CA LYS A 246 -16.54 -2.55 -1.98
C LYS A 246 -16.20 -3.50 -0.82
N ARG A 247 -15.43 -4.57 -1.07
CA ARG A 247 -14.97 -5.47 0.00
C ARG A 247 -13.97 -4.78 0.91
N ALA A 248 -12.99 -4.07 0.34
CA ALA A 248 -12.01 -3.33 1.12
C ALA A 248 -12.65 -2.20 1.97
N LEU A 249 -13.60 -1.44 1.40
CA LEU A 249 -14.33 -0.38 2.13
C LEU A 249 -15.22 -0.89 3.28
N LYS A 250 -15.53 -2.19 3.33
CA LYS A 250 -16.20 -2.79 4.50
C LYS A 250 -15.24 -3.13 5.64
N MET A 251 -13.94 -3.13 5.37
CA MET A 251 -12.89 -3.54 6.31
C MET A 251 -12.15 -2.32 6.88
N ALA A 252 -11.97 -1.27 6.06
CA ALA A 252 -11.24 -0.08 6.43
C ALA A 252 -11.95 1.20 5.96
N ASP A 253 -11.85 2.26 6.77
CA ASP A 253 -12.14 3.61 6.30
C ASP A 253 -10.97 4.11 5.46
N MET A 254 -11.23 4.46 4.19
CA MET A 254 -10.18 4.74 3.22
C MET A 254 -10.42 6.03 2.43
N LYS A 255 -9.35 6.81 2.25
CA LYS A 255 -9.32 7.91 1.28
C LYS A 255 -9.05 7.36 -0.12
N LEU A 256 -10.10 7.25 -0.93
CA LEU A 256 -9.95 6.90 -2.34
C LEU A 256 -9.63 8.14 -3.17
N PHE A 257 -8.66 8.04 -4.08
CA PHE A 257 -8.46 9.05 -5.12
C PHE A 257 -8.38 8.43 -6.50
N ALA A 258 -8.75 9.20 -7.52
CA ALA A 258 -8.84 8.72 -8.89
C ALA A 258 -7.90 9.46 -9.85
N SER A 259 -7.39 8.75 -10.85
CA SER A 259 -6.48 9.29 -11.85
C SER A 259 -6.78 8.69 -13.22
N SER A 260 -6.73 9.51 -14.26
CA SER A 260 -7.00 9.10 -15.65
C SER A 260 -5.71 8.90 -16.41
N TRP A 261 -5.60 7.84 -17.23
CA TRP A 261 -4.46 7.61 -18.11
C TRP A 261 -4.69 8.18 -19.50
N ALA A 262 -5.87 7.93 -20.08
CA ALA A 262 -6.23 8.44 -21.39
C ALA A 262 -7.72 8.78 -21.48
N PRO A 263 -8.08 9.79 -22.28
CA PRO A 263 -9.45 10.14 -22.58
C PRO A 263 -10.04 9.18 -23.63
N PRO A 264 -11.37 9.22 -23.88
CA PRO A 264 -11.97 8.58 -25.04
C PRO A 264 -11.29 8.93 -26.36
N LEU A 265 -11.10 7.92 -27.21
CA LEU A 265 -10.31 8.00 -28.44
C LEU A 265 -10.73 9.14 -29.37
N TRP A 266 -12.04 9.37 -29.51
CA TRP A 266 -12.59 10.40 -30.38
C TRP A 266 -12.25 11.83 -29.94
N MET A 267 -11.78 12.03 -28.70
CA MET A 267 -11.29 13.32 -28.21
C MET A 267 -9.83 13.60 -28.58
N THR A 268 -9.06 12.58 -28.99
CA THR A 268 -7.60 12.69 -29.16
C THR A 268 -7.18 13.00 -30.58
N ARG A 269 -6.07 13.73 -30.73
CA ARG A 269 -5.45 13.97 -32.04
C ARG A 269 -4.86 12.65 -32.55
N GLY A 270 -5.25 12.25 -33.75
CA GLY A 270 -4.72 11.06 -34.41
C GLY A 270 -5.32 9.73 -33.94
N ASP A 271 -6.44 9.76 -33.21
CA ASP A 271 -7.21 8.59 -32.78
C ASP A 271 -6.32 7.52 -32.10
N SER A 272 -5.52 7.97 -31.14
CA SER A 272 -4.66 7.14 -30.28
C SER A 272 -4.91 7.42 -28.80
N VAL A 273 -4.76 6.39 -27.95
CA VAL A 273 -4.67 6.54 -26.49
C VAL A 273 -3.22 6.62 -26.00
N VAL A 274 -2.24 6.29 -26.84
CA VAL A 274 -0.82 6.32 -26.54
C VAL A 274 -0.22 7.66 -26.95
N ASP A 275 0.54 8.30 -26.06
CA ASP A 275 1.21 9.59 -26.31
C ASP A 275 0.27 10.65 -26.90
N CYS A 276 -1.00 10.61 -26.49
CA CYS A 276 -2.06 11.35 -27.14
C CYS A 276 -2.15 12.80 -26.62
N LYS A 277 -2.85 13.63 -27.38
CA LYS A 277 -3.20 15.02 -27.00
C LYS A 277 -4.66 15.28 -27.31
N ILE A 278 -5.33 16.13 -26.53
CA ILE A 278 -6.72 16.51 -26.79
C ILE A 278 -6.83 17.40 -28.04
N LYS A 279 -7.91 17.23 -28.82
CA LYS A 279 -8.28 18.13 -29.93
C LYS A 279 -8.63 19.53 -29.40
N GLY A 280 -8.17 20.59 -30.08
CA GLY A 280 -8.43 21.96 -29.64
C GLY A 280 -7.60 22.37 -28.42
N LYS A 281 -8.13 23.32 -27.64
CA LYS A 281 -7.43 23.99 -26.51
C LYS A 281 -8.30 24.02 -25.24
N PRO A 282 -7.72 24.11 -24.03
CA PRO A 282 -8.50 24.35 -22.81
C PRO A 282 -9.50 25.50 -22.98
N GLY A 283 -10.71 25.32 -22.44
CA GLY A 283 -11.86 26.20 -22.68
C GLY A 283 -12.76 25.79 -23.86
N GLU A 284 -12.29 24.93 -24.77
CA GLU A 284 -13.07 24.46 -25.93
C GLU A 284 -13.82 23.14 -25.66
N LYS A 285 -14.66 22.72 -26.62
CA LYS A 285 -15.63 21.62 -26.47
C LYS A 285 -15.04 20.26 -26.05
N TYR A 286 -13.85 19.90 -26.53
CA TYR A 286 -13.24 18.61 -26.19
C TYR A 286 -12.67 18.60 -24.77
N TRP A 287 -12.12 19.72 -24.31
CA TRP A 287 -11.65 19.88 -22.94
C TRP A 287 -12.81 19.98 -21.95
N ALA A 288 -13.89 20.66 -22.32
CA ALA A 288 -15.14 20.64 -21.57
C ALA A 288 -15.73 19.21 -21.47
N ALA A 289 -15.66 18.43 -22.56
CA ALA A 289 -16.06 17.03 -22.54
C ALA A 289 -15.14 16.17 -21.66
N LEU A 290 -13.82 16.39 -21.66
CA LEU A 290 -12.90 15.70 -20.77
C LEU A 290 -13.23 15.95 -19.29
N ALA A 291 -13.50 17.19 -18.91
CA ALA A 291 -13.95 17.52 -17.55
C ALA A 291 -15.26 16.80 -17.20
N LEU A 292 -16.22 16.76 -18.14
CA LEU A 292 -17.49 16.05 -17.94
C LEU A 292 -17.30 14.52 -17.83
N TYR A 293 -16.34 13.96 -18.57
CA TYR A 293 -15.97 12.54 -18.46
C TYR A 293 -15.47 12.20 -17.06
N TYR A 294 -14.62 13.04 -16.46
CA TYR A 294 -14.19 12.88 -15.06
C TYR A 294 -15.35 13.04 -14.07
N SER A 295 -16.20 14.06 -14.22
CA SER A 295 -17.40 14.22 -13.37
C SER A 295 -18.33 12.99 -13.46
N LYS A 296 -18.52 12.41 -14.65
CA LYS A 296 -19.36 11.22 -14.83
C LYS A 296 -18.80 9.96 -14.15
N PHE A 297 -17.48 9.85 -14.00
CA PHE A 297 -16.87 8.78 -13.21
C PHE A 297 -17.31 8.86 -11.75
N PHE A 298 -17.23 10.03 -11.11
CA PHE A 298 -17.67 10.22 -9.72
C PHE A 298 -19.17 9.98 -9.56
N ASP A 299 -20.01 10.47 -10.48
CA ASP A 299 -21.44 10.15 -10.52
C ASP A 299 -21.70 8.63 -10.53
N ALA A 300 -20.96 7.89 -11.38
CA ALA A 300 -21.18 6.47 -11.61
C ALA A 300 -20.69 5.61 -10.44
N TYR A 301 -19.52 5.92 -9.87
CA TYR A 301 -19.01 5.21 -8.69
C TYR A 301 -19.82 5.53 -7.43
N LYS A 302 -20.32 6.76 -7.28
CA LYS A 302 -21.22 7.11 -6.16
C LYS A 302 -22.51 6.30 -6.19
N LYS A 303 -23.06 6.01 -7.38
CA LYS A 303 -24.21 5.08 -7.54
C LYS A 303 -23.92 3.65 -7.13
N GLU A 304 -22.65 3.24 -7.17
CA GLU A 304 -22.19 1.95 -6.64
C GLU A 304 -21.94 1.98 -5.13
N GLY A 305 -22.09 3.14 -4.48
CA GLY A 305 -21.79 3.33 -3.06
C GLY A 305 -20.31 3.61 -2.78
N ILE A 306 -19.52 3.99 -3.79
CA ILE A 306 -18.09 4.30 -3.67
C ILE A 306 -17.91 5.81 -3.78
N ASN A 307 -17.46 6.45 -2.71
CA ASN A 307 -17.14 7.88 -2.69
C ASN A 307 -15.63 8.09 -2.81
N PHE A 308 -15.25 9.25 -3.36
CA PHE A 308 -13.84 9.62 -3.52
C PHE A 308 -13.51 10.85 -2.69
N TRP A 309 -12.31 10.84 -2.14
CA TRP A 309 -11.70 11.96 -1.41
C TRP A 309 -11.02 12.95 -2.37
N ALA A 310 -10.34 12.46 -3.41
CA ALA A 310 -9.59 13.31 -4.32
C ALA A 310 -9.52 12.77 -5.75
N MET A 311 -8.93 13.57 -6.63
CA MET A 311 -8.52 13.17 -7.96
C MET A 311 -7.20 13.84 -8.36
N THR A 312 -6.45 13.21 -9.25
CA THR A 312 -5.38 13.90 -9.99
C THR A 312 -5.91 14.40 -11.33
N VAL A 313 -5.31 15.45 -11.87
CA VAL A 313 -5.75 16.00 -13.16
C VAL A 313 -5.52 15.01 -14.30
N GLN A 314 -4.36 14.37 -14.32
CA GLN A 314 -3.94 13.43 -15.36
C GLN A 314 -2.75 12.61 -14.83
N ASN A 315 -2.73 11.30 -15.06
CA ASN A 315 -1.57 10.45 -14.77
C ASN A 315 -0.42 10.75 -15.75
N GLU A 316 0.78 11.01 -15.23
CA GLU A 316 2.04 11.18 -15.96
C GLU A 316 1.92 12.06 -17.24
N PRO A 317 1.45 13.31 -17.12
CA PRO A 317 1.22 14.20 -18.26
C PRO A 317 2.50 14.61 -19.00
N GLU A 318 3.66 14.56 -18.36
CA GLU A 318 4.92 14.96 -18.98
C GLU A 318 5.36 13.93 -20.01
N LYS A 319 5.91 14.37 -21.14
CA LYS A 319 6.54 13.45 -22.08
C LYS A 319 7.99 13.19 -21.65
N PRO A 320 8.36 11.97 -21.22
CA PRO A 320 9.74 11.67 -20.87
C PRO A 320 10.66 11.78 -22.11
N PRO A 321 11.89 12.30 -21.96
CA PRO A 321 12.79 12.56 -23.09
C PRO A 321 13.31 11.29 -23.78
N LEU A 322 13.37 10.16 -23.07
CA LEU A 322 13.95 8.90 -23.54
C LEU A 322 12.97 7.72 -23.53
N ALA A 323 11.71 7.92 -23.12
CA ALA A 323 10.75 6.83 -23.11
C ALA A 323 9.98 6.76 -24.43
N VAL A 324 9.84 5.55 -24.94
CA VAL A 324 9.06 5.19 -26.13
C VAL A 324 7.66 4.68 -25.74
N SER A 325 7.11 5.16 -24.61
CA SER A 325 5.95 4.59 -23.90
C SER A 325 4.88 4.00 -24.82
N GLN A 326 4.48 2.76 -24.55
CA GLN A 326 3.54 1.98 -25.37
C GLN A 326 2.25 1.64 -24.60
N TRP A 327 1.66 2.61 -23.90
CA TRP A 327 0.39 2.43 -23.20
C TRP A 327 -0.40 3.73 -23.12
N GLU A 328 -1.57 3.68 -22.51
CA GLU A 328 -2.49 4.81 -22.35
C GLU A 328 -1.78 6.00 -21.70
N THR A 329 -1.72 7.13 -22.40
CA THR A 329 -1.21 8.38 -21.85
C THR A 329 -1.77 9.60 -22.58
N LEU A 330 -2.22 10.59 -21.81
CA LEU A 330 -2.53 11.93 -22.30
C LEU A 330 -1.45 12.92 -21.85
N ARG A 331 -0.81 13.54 -22.83
CA ARG A 331 0.27 14.51 -22.60
C ARG A 331 -0.29 15.92 -22.44
N LEU A 332 0.14 16.61 -21.38
CA LEU A 332 -0.23 18.00 -21.07
C LEU A 332 1.03 18.81 -20.72
N THR A 333 1.20 19.98 -21.32
CA THR A 333 2.15 20.96 -20.76
C THR A 333 1.65 21.49 -19.42
N ALA A 334 2.52 22.14 -18.63
CA ALA A 334 2.12 22.75 -17.37
C ALA A 334 1.05 23.85 -17.57
N GLU A 335 1.14 24.60 -18.67
CA GLU A 335 0.15 25.62 -19.05
C GLU A 335 -1.17 25.02 -19.50
N GLU A 336 -1.14 23.90 -20.26
CA GLU A 336 -2.34 23.19 -20.65
C GLU A 336 -3.07 22.62 -19.43
N GLU A 337 -2.33 22.06 -18.46
CA GLU A 337 -2.87 21.58 -17.18
C GLU A 337 -3.50 22.73 -16.38
N ARG A 338 -2.78 23.86 -16.20
CA ARG A 338 -3.28 25.08 -15.57
C ARG A 338 -4.58 25.56 -16.20
N ASP A 339 -4.59 25.72 -17.53
CA ASP A 339 -5.73 26.28 -18.24
C ASP A 339 -6.91 25.30 -18.24
N PHE A 340 -6.66 23.98 -18.26
CA PHE A 340 -7.70 22.97 -18.10
C PHE A 340 -8.35 23.03 -16.72
N ILE A 341 -7.56 23.13 -15.66
CA ILE A 341 -8.07 23.32 -14.28
C ILE A 341 -8.93 24.58 -14.22
N LYS A 342 -8.41 25.71 -14.67
CA LYS A 342 -9.07 27.02 -14.60
C LYS A 342 -10.36 27.11 -15.42
N LEU A 343 -10.34 26.64 -16.67
CA LEU A 343 -11.39 26.90 -17.65
C LEU A 343 -12.43 25.78 -17.75
N ASN A 344 -12.11 24.56 -17.33
CA ASN A 344 -13.00 23.40 -17.49
C ASN A 344 -13.15 22.57 -16.22
N LEU A 345 -12.07 21.94 -15.73
CA LEU A 345 -12.14 20.93 -14.69
C LEU A 345 -12.55 21.51 -13.33
N GLY A 346 -11.83 22.52 -12.85
CA GLY A 346 -12.05 23.16 -11.55
C GLY A 346 -13.48 23.69 -11.38
N PRO A 347 -13.99 24.54 -12.28
CA PRO A 347 -15.38 25.04 -12.19
C PRO A 347 -16.44 23.93 -12.21
N LEU A 348 -16.24 22.87 -13.02
CA LEU A 348 -17.19 21.78 -13.11
C LEU A 348 -17.19 20.91 -11.85
N MET A 349 -16.01 20.56 -11.34
CA MET A 349 -15.87 19.75 -10.13
C MET A 349 -16.36 20.52 -8.90
N ALA A 350 -16.02 21.80 -8.75
CA ALA A 350 -16.54 22.64 -7.67
C ALA A 350 -18.08 22.74 -7.66
N LYS A 351 -18.72 22.61 -8.83
CA LYS A 351 -20.19 22.62 -8.96
C LYS A 351 -20.81 21.25 -8.66
N ASN A 352 -20.25 20.18 -9.22
CA ASN A 352 -20.90 18.86 -9.22
C ASN A 352 -20.42 17.95 -8.08
N HIS A 353 -19.17 18.11 -7.65
CA HIS A 353 -18.47 17.28 -6.67
C HIS A 353 -17.58 18.15 -5.76
N PRO A 354 -18.14 19.15 -5.06
CA PRO A 354 -17.36 20.07 -4.22
C PRO A 354 -16.57 19.38 -3.10
N GLU A 355 -16.91 18.13 -2.77
CA GLU A 355 -16.19 17.30 -1.81
C GLU A 355 -14.87 16.72 -2.34
N VAL A 356 -14.71 16.62 -3.66
CA VAL A 356 -13.54 15.98 -4.29
C VAL A 356 -12.41 16.99 -4.44
N LYS A 357 -11.30 16.74 -3.74
CA LYS A 357 -10.06 17.53 -3.86
C LYS A 357 -9.37 17.28 -5.20
N ILE A 358 -8.71 18.29 -5.76
CA ILE A 358 -7.92 18.16 -6.99
C ILE A 358 -6.43 18.30 -6.68
N MET A 359 -5.64 17.36 -7.22
CA MET A 359 -4.18 17.36 -7.17
C MET A 359 -3.62 17.53 -8.59
N ALA A 360 -2.63 18.41 -8.76
CA ALA A 360 -1.94 18.61 -10.03
C ALA A 360 -0.60 17.86 -10.07
N ASN A 361 0.05 17.84 -11.23
CA ASN A 361 1.28 17.12 -11.57
C ASN A 361 1.09 15.61 -11.79
N ASP A 362 0.97 14.80 -10.72
CA ASP A 362 0.86 13.33 -10.78
C ASP A 362 1.91 12.68 -11.71
N ASP A 363 3.14 13.17 -11.56
CA ASP A 363 4.31 12.79 -12.34
C ASP A 363 5.60 12.86 -11.49
N GLN A 364 6.75 12.63 -12.10
CA GLN A 364 8.01 12.41 -11.39
C GLN A 364 8.51 13.62 -10.58
N LYS A 365 9.13 13.34 -9.42
CA LYS A 365 9.77 14.36 -8.56
C LYS A 365 10.78 15.30 -9.25
N PRO A 366 11.66 14.86 -10.17
CA PRO A 366 12.66 15.76 -10.76
C PRO A 366 12.07 16.95 -11.51
N GLY A 367 10.95 16.77 -12.22
CA GLY A 367 10.29 17.81 -13.03
C GLY A 367 9.24 18.64 -12.29
N LEU A 368 9.02 18.41 -11.00
CA LEU A 368 7.85 18.97 -10.29
C LEU A 368 7.84 20.51 -10.28
N LEU A 369 9.01 21.15 -10.13
CA LEU A 369 9.08 22.62 -10.06
C LEU A 369 8.92 23.27 -11.44
N ASP A 370 9.37 22.59 -12.50
CA ASP A 370 9.17 23.03 -13.89
C ASP A 370 7.70 22.95 -14.29
N ARG A 371 6.92 22.10 -13.63
CA ARG A 371 5.47 21.94 -13.82
C ARG A 371 4.62 22.79 -12.87
N SER A 372 5.17 23.85 -12.28
CA SER A 372 4.49 24.65 -11.25
C SER A 372 3.39 25.61 -11.75
N ALA A 373 3.19 25.75 -13.08
CA ALA A 373 2.21 26.67 -13.66
C ALA A 373 0.76 26.55 -13.12
N PRO A 374 0.22 25.36 -12.80
CA PRO A 374 -1.10 25.23 -12.15
C PRO A 374 -1.20 25.88 -10.78
N PHE A 375 -0.08 25.95 -10.04
CA PHE A 375 0.01 26.52 -8.70
C PHE A 375 0.36 28.02 -8.72
N ASP A 376 1.02 28.49 -9.78
CA ASP A 376 1.39 29.91 -9.93
C ASP A 376 0.22 30.81 -10.38
N ASP A 377 -0.79 30.29 -11.08
CA ASP A 377 -1.99 31.06 -11.47
C ASP A 377 -3.09 30.95 -10.40
N PRO A 378 -3.48 32.05 -9.72
CA PRO A 378 -4.53 32.05 -8.69
C PRO A 378 -5.87 31.49 -9.17
N GLU A 379 -6.21 31.65 -10.45
CA GLU A 379 -7.48 31.17 -11.01
C GLU A 379 -7.50 29.65 -11.22
N SER A 380 -6.32 29.02 -11.33
CA SER A 380 -6.15 27.57 -11.28
C SER A 380 -5.99 27.10 -9.83
N LYS A 381 -5.06 27.72 -9.08
CA LYS A 381 -4.68 27.36 -7.71
C LYS A 381 -5.87 27.25 -6.76
N LYS A 382 -6.89 28.11 -6.90
CA LYS A 382 -8.09 28.09 -6.05
C LYS A 382 -8.90 26.78 -6.09
N TYR A 383 -8.68 25.94 -7.11
CA TYR A 383 -9.31 24.62 -7.22
C TYR A 383 -8.40 23.48 -6.74
N LEU A 384 -7.13 23.75 -6.49
CA LEU A 384 -6.14 22.75 -6.08
C LEU A 384 -6.13 22.59 -4.56
N SER A 385 -5.87 21.38 -4.10
CA SER A 385 -5.64 21.07 -2.69
C SER A 385 -4.25 20.50 -2.41
N GLY A 386 -3.55 19.99 -3.43
CA GLY A 386 -2.24 19.40 -3.24
C GLY A 386 -1.47 19.10 -4.52
N LEU A 387 -0.23 18.67 -4.33
CA LEU A 387 0.67 18.13 -5.34
C LEU A 387 0.66 16.61 -5.28
N ALA A 388 0.50 15.97 -6.43
CA ALA A 388 0.73 14.54 -6.62
C ALA A 388 2.09 14.31 -7.29
N PHE A 389 2.85 13.30 -6.85
CA PHE A 389 4.16 12.99 -7.44
C PHE A 389 4.48 11.49 -7.44
N HIS A 390 5.32 11.07 -8.39
CA HIS A 390 5.75 9.70 -8.63
C HIS A 390 7.25 9.47 -8.33
N TRP A 391 7.66 8.20 -8.31
CA TRP A 391 9.00 7.77 -7.89
C TRP A 391 10.01 7.47 -9.01
N TYR A 392 9.59 7.05 -10.20
CA TYR A 392 10.40 6.27 -11.15
C TYR A 392 11.66 6.91 -11.73
N GLN A 393 11.71 8.24 -11.86
CA GLN A 393 12.94 8.93 -12.29
C GLN A 393 13.92 9.19 -11.14
N ASN A 394 13.54 8.86 -9.91
CA ASN A 394 14.47 8.81 -8.80
C ASN A 394 15.41 7.60 -8.99
N ILE A 395 16.71 7.85 -9.15
CA ILE A 395 17.73 6.80 -9.24
C ILE A 395 18.67 6.84 -8.03
N ASP A 396 18.22 7.39 -6.90
CA ASP A 396 19.02 7.53 -5.68
C ASP A 396 19.49 6.22 -5.06
N PHE A 397 18.82 5.11 -5.40
CA PHE A 397 19.25 3.76 -5.07
C PHE A 397 20.45 3.28 -5.91
N ILE A 398 20.77 3.97 -7.02
CA ILE A 398 21.98 3.78 -7.84
C ILE A 398 23.01 4.88 -7.54
N LEU A 399 22.57 6.15 -7.45
CA LEU A 399 23.43 7.32 -7.24
C LEU A 399 23.00 8.09 -5.98
N PRO A 400 23.71 7.93 -4.84
CA PRO A 400 23.39 8.64 -3.60
C PRO A 400 23.28 10.17 -3.85
N GLY A 401 22.10 10.74 -3.61
CA GLY A 401 21.82 12.17 -3.82
C GLY A 401 20.84 12.48 -4.96
N ALA A 402 20.54 11.53 -5.84
CA ALA A 402 19.58 11.71 -6.95
C ALA A 402 18.09 11.60 -6.55
N GLY A 403 17.79 11.74 -5.25
CA GLY A 403 16.48 11.53 -4.63
C GLY A 403 15.43 12.56 -5.02
N ASN A 404 15.89 13.74 -5.40
CA ASN A 404 15.07 14.94 -5.65
C ASN A 404 14.13 15.29 -4.49
N PHE A 405 14.42 14.82 -3.27
CA PHE A 405 13.61 15.12 -2.07
C PHE A 405 13.61 16.62 -1.75
N LYS A 406 14.70 17.32 -2.05
CA LYS A 406 14.78 18.78 -1.89
C LYS A 406 13.74 19.53 -2.71
N ASN A 407 13.34 19.01 -3.88
CA ASN A 407 12.30 19.63 -4.70
C ASN A 407 10.95 19.63 -3.96
N LEU A 408 10.68 18.60 -3.15
CA LEU A 408 9.47 18.54 -2.31
C LEU A 408 9.52 19.63 -1.23
N LEU A 409 10.66 19.79 -0.57
CA LEU A 409 10.84 20.83 0.43
C LEU A 409 10.67 22.23 -0.19
N GLU A 410 11.36 22.51 -1.30
CA GLU A 410 11.24 23.78 -2.04
C GLU A 410 9.79 24.05 -2.49
N PHE A 411 9.07 23.02 -2.95
CA PHE A 411 7.65 23.15 -3.27
C PHE A 411 6.81 23.52 -2.05
N SER A 412 7.02 22.82 -0.92
CA SER A 412 6.26 23.07 0.31
C SER A 412 6.49 24.49 0.86
N GLU A 413 7.69 25.03 0.70
CA GLU A 413 8.02 26.41 1.07
C GLU A 413 7.34 27.43 0.14
N LYS A 414 7.27 27.13 -1.16
CA LYS A 414 6.59 28.00 -2.15
C LYS A 414 5.06 27.94 -2.05
N TYR A 415 4.50 26.79 -1.69
CA TYR A 415 3.05 26.54 -1.63
C TYR A 415 2.64 25.87 -0.31
N PRO A 416 2.75 26.58 0.83
CA PRO A 416 2.52 25.99 2.15
C PRO A 416 1.06 25.57 2.42
N ASP A 417 0.12 26.02 1.58
CA ASP A 417 -1.30 25.67 1.62
C ASP A 417 -1.63 24.36 0.89
N MET A 418 -0.66 23.74 0.22
CA MET A 418 -0.82 22.52 -0.55
C MET A 418 -0.22 21.32 0.18
N PHE A 419 -1.01 20.26 0.36
CA PHE A 419 -0.42 18.98 0.80
C PHE A 419 0.35 18.34 -0.35
N MET A 420 1.31 17.46 -0.05
CA MET A 420 2.01 16.67 -1.06
C MET A 420 1.76 15.18 -0.83
N LEU A 421 1.49 14.43 -1.90
CA LEU A 421 1.20 13.01 -1.83
C LEU A 421 2.01 12.24 -2.88
N GLY A 422 2.76 11.24 -2.43
CA GLY A 422 3.33 10.23 -3.33
C GLY A 422 2.20 9.33 -3.82
N THR A 423 1.73 9.53 -5.04
CA THR A 423 0.51 8.90 -5.58
C THR A 423 0.77 7.58 -6.29
N GLU A 424 2.02 7.31 -6.65
CA GLU A 424 2.41 6.08 -7.33
C GLU A 424 3.91 5.79 -7.16
N ALA A 425 4.20 4.52 -6.85
CA ALA A 425 5.53 3.97 -6.80
C ALA A 425 5.51 2.45 -6.98
N CYS A 426 6.47 1.91 -7.74
CA CYS A 426 6.69 0.48 -7.83
C CYS A 426 8.18 0.15 -8.00
N SER A 427 8.55 -1.08 -7.66
CA SER A 427 9.83 -1.68 -8.07
C SER A 427 9.65 -2.59 -9.27
N GLY A 428 10.74 -2.97 -9.93
CA GLY A 428 10.65 -3.88 -11.08
C GLY A 428 10.38 -3.19 -12.41
N TYR A 429 10.49 -1.86 -12.50
CA TYR A 429 10.27 -1.10 -13.73
C TYR A 429 11.54 -0.88 -14.56
N LEU A 430 12.73 -1.02 -13.95
CA LEU A 430 14.00 -0.76 -14.62
C LEU A 430 14.41 -1.87 -15.60
N PRO A 431 15.20 -1.57 -16.65
CA PRO A 431 15.79 -2.59 -17.51
C PRO A 431 16.55 -3.67 -16.72
N LYS A 432 16.53 -4.92 -17.18
CA LYS A 432 17.02 -6.10 -16.43
C LYS A 432 18.43 -5.96 -15.83
N LEU A 433 19.33 -5.24 -16.50
CA LEU A 433 20.72 -5.03 -16.08
C LEU A 433 20.95 -3.78 -15.20
N VAL A 434 19.90 -3.02 -14.89
CA VAL A 434 19.99 -1.74 -14.16
C VAL A 434 19.22 -1.83 -12.84
N GLY A 435 19.82 -1.37 -11.76
CA GLY A 435 19.19 -1.33 -10.43
C GLY A 435 18.69 -2.72 -9.98
N THR A 436 17.41 -2.82 -9.65
CA THR A 436 16.78 -4.11 -9.27
C THR A 436 16.17 -4.86 -10.47
N GLY A 437 16.38 -4.40 -11.71
CA GLY A 437 15.87 -5.03 -12.93
C GLY A 437 14.34 -5.06 -13.07
N LYS A 438 13.86 -5.66 -14.17
CA LYS A 438 12.43 -5.72 -14.55
C LYS A 438 11.69 -6.90 -13.93
N GLY A 439 10.41 -6.73 -13.64
CA GLY A 439 9.47 -7.78 -13.17
C GLY A 439 9.71 -8.24 -11.73
N PRO A 440 8.98 -9.27 -11.26
CA PRO A 440 9.04 -9.73 -9.88
C PRO A 440 10.40 -10.25 -9.41
N ALA A 441 10.64 -10.20 -8.09
CA ALA A 441 11.88 -10.66 -7.45
C ALA A 441 11.68 -11.87 -6.53
N LEU A 442 10.57 -12.59 -6.67
CA LEU A 442 10.17 -13.69 -5.78
C LEU A 442 11.29 -14.72 -5.55
N THR A 443 12.05 -15.05 -6.60
CA THR A 443 13.13 -16.06 -6.56
C THR A 443 14.54 -15.46 -6.32
N ASP A 444 14.65 -14.15 -6.10
CA ASP A 444 15.92 -13.46 -5.84
C ASP A 444 15.83 -12.67 -4.52
N PRO A 445 16.16 -13.29 -3.37
CA PRO A 445 16.00 -12.68 -2.05
C PRO A 445 16.88 -11.44 -1.86
N LYS A 446 18.03 -11.35 -2.54
CA LYS A 446 18.89 -10.15 -2.47
C LYS A 446 18.21 -8.98 -3.15
N LYS A 447 17.65 -9.20 -4.35
CA LYS A 447 16.89 -8.19 -5.08
C LYS A 447 15.61 -7.80 -4.34
N ALA A 448 14.84 -8.77 -3.86
CA ALA A 448 13.61 -8.52 -3.12
C ALA A 448 13.87 -7.66 -1.86
N TRP A 449 14.95 -7.96 -1.12
CA TRP A 449 15.33 -7.15 0.03
C TRP A 449 15.79 -5.74 -0.36
N LYS A 450 16.55 -5.58 -1.46
CA LYS A 450 16.96 -4.25 -1.93
C LYS A 450 15.76 -3.39 -2.33
N ARG A 451 14.73 -3.96 -2.96
CA ARG A 451 13.46 -3.28 -3.27
C ARG A 451 12.77 -2.77 -2.01
N ALA A 452 12.74 -3.60 -0.97
CA ALA A 452 12.19 -3.24 0.34
C ALA A 452 12.95 -2.06 0.98
N GLN A 453 14.28 -2.08 0.96
CA GLN A 453 15.09 -0.95 1.45
C GLN A 453 14.84 0.34 0.65
N ASN A 454 14.62 0.23 -0.66
CA ASN A 454 14.34 1.37 -1.51
C ASN A 454 12.97 1.99 -1.17
N TYR A 455 11.93 1.18 -0.92
CA TYR A 455 10.63 1.65 -0.41
C TYR A 455 10.80 2.39 0.93
N ALA A 456 11.45 1.75 1.90
CA ALA A 456 11.63 2.30 3.23
C ALA A 456 12.33 3.67 3.19
N ARG A 457 13.42 3.76 2.42
CA ARG A 457 14.16 5.02 2.24
C ARG A 457 13.28 6.09 1.59
N ASP A 458 12.61 5.78 0.49
CA ASP A 458 11.81 6.78 -0.23
C ASP A 458 10.67 7.33 0.65
N ILE A 459 10.00 6.45 1.41
CA ILE A 459 8.91 6.87 2.33
C ILE A 459 9.45 7.74 3.46
N ILE A 460 10.56 7.36 4.10
CA ILE A 460 11.20 8.15 5.17
C ILE A 460 11.61 9.53 4.63
N GLU A 461 12.32 9.56 3.51
CA GLU A 461 12.85 10.81 2.96
C GLU A 461 11.75 11.71 2.38
N ASN A 462 10.71 11.16 1.75
CA ASN A 462 9.53 11.95 1.37
C ASN A 462 8.86 12.56 2.62
N SER A 463 8.73 11.79 3.70
CA SER A 463 8.14 12.29 4.96
C SER A 463 9.00 13.37 5.61
N ASN A 464 10.33 13.23 5.57
CA ASN A 464 11.26 14.26 6.05
C ASN A 464 11.22 15.53 5.18
N ASN A 465 10.70 15.44 3.96
CA ASN A 465 10.53 16.56 3.02
C ASN A 465 9.05 16.86 2.76
N MET A 466 8.24 16.86 3.83
CA MET A 466 6.86 17.39 3.87
C MET A 466 5.80 16.60 3.09
N ALA A 467 6.11 15.43 2.53
CA ALA A 467 5.09 14.56 1.96
C ALA A 467 4.18 13.97 3.05
N ALA A 468 2.88 13.99 2.80
CA ALA A 468 1.85 13.60 3.75
C ALA A 468 1.36 12.15 3.56
N GLY A 469 1.84 11.43 2.57
CA GLY A 469 1.44 10.04 2.33
C GLY A 469 2.19 9.40 1.18
N TRP A 470 1.99 8.11 1.02
CA TRP A 470 2.67 7.32 -0.01
C TRP A 470 1.82 6.12 -0.44
N VAL A 471 1.66 5.96 -1.76
CA VAL A 471 0.76 4.98 -2.37
C VAL A 471 1.58 4.09 -3.29
N ASP A 472 1.61 2.80 -2.97
CA ASP A 472 2.16 1.76 -3.82
C ASP A 472 1.35 1.61 -5.11
N TRP A 473 1.93 0.91 -6.08
CA TRP A 473 1.24 0.63 -7.33
C TRP A 473 0.23 -0.50 -7.24
N ASN A 474 0.44 -1.64 -7.89
CA ASN A 474 -0.55 -2.70 -7.91
C ASN A 474 -0.61 -3.42 -6.55
N LEU A 475 -1.79 -3.45 -5.92
CA LEU A 475 -1.98 -4.22 -4.67
C LEU A 475 -1.65 -5.71 -4.84
N PHE A 476 -2.01 -6.29 -5.99
CA PHE A 476 -1.74 -7.68 -6.34
C PHE A 476 -1.24 -7.78 -7.80
N LEU A 477 -0.23 -8.60 -8.04
CA LEU A 477 0.17 -9.07 -9.37
C LEU A 477 0.31 -10.58 -9.36
N ASP A 478 0.39 -11.22 -10.52
CA ASP A 478 0.80 -12.63 -10.62
C ASP A 478 2.33 -12.78 -10.51
N THR A 479 2.82 -14.01 -10.49
CA THR A 479 4.26 -14.29 -10.35
C THR A 479 5.12 -13.82 -11.53
N ASP A 480 4.48 -13.45 -12.65
CA ASP A 480 5.11 -12.82 -13.83
C ASP A 480 5.04 -11.28 -13.80
N GLY A 481 4.31 -10.69 -12.86
CA GLY A 481 4.19 -9.23 -12.69
C GLY A 481 3.10 -8.59 -13.54
N GLY A 482 2.07 -9.34 -13.92
CA GLY A 482 0.94 -8.91 -14.74
C GLY A 482 -0.43 -9.21 -14.10
N PRO A 483 -1.52 -9.23 -14.89
CA PRO A 483 -1.54 -8.99 -16.33
C PRO A 483 -1.27 -7.53 -16.71
N ASN A 484 -0.59 -7.32 -17.83
CA ASN A 484 -0.32 -5.99 -18.39
C ASN A 484 -0.32 -6.08 -19.92
N TRP A 485 -1.25 -5.39 -20.60
CA TRP A 485 -1.42 -5.53 -22.05
C TRP A 485 -0.21 -5.01 -22.84
N ALA A 486 0.51 -4.04 -22.28
CA ALA A 486 1.72 -3.45 -22.86
C ALA A 486 3.00 -4.21 -22.51
N LYS A 487 2.91 -5.34 -21.78
CA LYS A 487 4.05 -6.14 -21.29
C LYS A 487 5.03 -5.33 -20.43
N ASN A 488 4.51 -4.32 -19.73
CA ASN A 488 5.24 -3.49 -18.78
C ASN A 488 5.26 -4.13 -17.38
N MET A 489 5.73 -5.38 -17.28
CA MET A 489 5.70 -6.11 -16.01
C MET A 489 6.58 -5.45 -14.95
N VAL A 490 6.05 -5.33 -13.74
CA VAL A 490 6.71 -4.78 -12.55
C VAL A 490 6.52 -5.73 -11.37
N ASP A 491 6.95 -5.31 -10.18
CA ASP A 491 6.77 -6.06 -8.94
C ASP A 491 5.60 -5.51 -8.10
N ALA A 492 5.09 -6.31 -7.16
CA ALA A 492 4.05 -5.89 -6.21
C ALA A 492 4.32 -6.46 -4.81
N PRO A 493 3.89 -5.80 -3.71
CA PRO A 493 4.11 -6.31 -2.37
C PRO A 493 3.47 -7.68 -2.10
N ILE A 494 2.38 -8.01 -2.78
CA ILE A 494 1.78 -9.35 -2.80
C ILE A 494 1.71 -9.89 -4.23
N LEU A 495 2.23 -11.11 -4.42
CA LEU A 495 2.12 -11.86 -5.67
C LEU A 495 1.16 -13.04 -5.50
N VAL A 496 0.33 -13.31 -6.49
CA VAL A 496 -0.63 -14.43 -6.51
C VAL A 496 -0.07 -15.55 -7.39
N ASP A 497 -0.11 -16.79 -6.91
CA ASP A 497 0.14 -17.96 -7.78
C ASP A 497 -1.07 -18.18 -8.69
N GLU A 498 -0.87 -17.88 -9.97
CA GLU A 498 -1.91 -17.95 -10.99
C GLU A 498 -2.19 -19.36 -11.52
N GLN A 499 -1.36 -20.36 -11.21
CA GLN A 499 -1.50 -21.70 -11.79
C GLN A 499 -2.72 -22.44 -11.24
N ASN A 500 -2.93 -22.38 -9.91
CA ASN A 500 -4.07 -23.02 -9.26
C ASN A 500 -4.83 -22.09 -8.28
N GLY A 501 -4.36 -20.85 -8.07
CA GLY A 501 -5.00 -19.92 -7.13
C GLY A 501 -4.95 -20.41 -5.67
N ALA A 502 -3.97 -21.26 -5.35
CA ALA A 502 -3.83 -21.96 -4.08
C ALA A 502 -3.01 -21.19 -3.05
N GLU A 503 -2.21 -20.21 -3.47
CA GLU A 503 -1.39 -19.41 -2.56
C GLU A 503 -1.10 -18.00 -3.07
N PHE A 504 -0.62 -17.14 -2.16
CA PHE A 504 -0.07 -15.84 -2.47
C PHE A 504 1.17 -15.58 -1.61
N TYR A 505 2.11 -14.80 -2.11
CA TYR A 505 3.39 -14.53 -1.48
C TYR A 505 3.49 -13.08 -1.02
N LYS A 506 3.74 -12.88 0.27
CA LYS A 506 4.07 -11.57 0.85
C LYS A 506 5.55 -11.27 0.68
N GLN A 507 5.87 -10.29 -0.15
CA GLN A 507 7.25 -9.89 -0.40
C GLN A 507 7.82 -9.00 0.72
N PRO A 508 9.15 -8.87 0.84
CA PRO A 508 9.77 -7.92 1.77
C PRO A 508 9.18 -6.50 1.73
N MET A 509 8.76 -6.02 0.55
CA MET A 509 8.09 -4.72 0.39
C MET A 509 6.78 -4.61 1.19
N TYR A 510 6.01 -5.69 1.32
CA TYR A 510 4.77 -5.72 2.12
C TYR A 510 5.07 -5.38 3.58
N TYR A 511 6.08 -6.02 4.16
CA TYR A 511 6.45 -5.80 5.56
C TYR A 511 7.00 -4.39 5.79
N ILE A 512 7.77 -3.86 4.84
CA ILE A 512 8.22 -2.46 4.86
C ILE A 512 7.04 -1.50 4.84
N MET A 513 6.06 -1.70 3.96
CA MET A 513 4.84 -0.88 3.96
C MET A 513 4.12 -0.91 5.31
N GLY A 514 4.13 -2.07 5.99
CA GLY A 514 3.56 -2.24 7.33
C GLY A 514 4.23 -1.39 8.41
N HIS A 515 5.53 -1.12 8.31
CA HIS A 515 6.23 -0.23 9.26
C HIS A 515 5.71 1.22 9.24
N PHE A 516 5.00 1.62 8.17
CA PHE A 516 4.38 2.94 8.01
C PHE A 516 2.87 2.88 8.19
N SER A 517 2.19 2.14 7.32
CA SER A 517 0.71 2.08 7.26
C SER A 517 0.06 1.70 8.60
N LYS A 518 0.60 0.68 9.29
CA LYS A 518 0.05 0.17 10.55
C LYS A 518 0.28 1.12 11.73
N PHE A 519 1.38 1.86 11.73
CA PHE A 519 1.84 2.60 12.92
C PHE A 519 1.72 4.11 12.78
N VAL A 520 1.47 4.63 11.58
CA VAL A 520 1.30 6.06 11.32
C VAL A 520 -0.11 6.28 10.75
N PRO A 521 -1.16 6.22 11.59
CA PRO A 521 -2.53 6.39 11.15
C PRO A 521 -2.79 7.83 10.65
N PRO A 522 -3.85 8.05 9.85
CA PRO A 522 -4.19 9.38 9.37
C PRO A 522 -4.42 10.35 10.52
N GLY A 523 -3.94 11.58 10.37
CA GLY A 523 -3.96 12.58 11.43
C GLY A 523 -2.69 12.64 12.28
N SER A 524 -1.81 11.63 12.20
CA SER A 524 -0.47 11.71 12.80
C SER A 524 0.29 12.94 12.28
N LYS A 525 1.11 13.59 13.09
CA LYS A 525 1.99 14.67 12.62
C LYS A 525 3.45 14.22 12.65
N ARG A 526 4.20 14.52 11.57
CA ARG A 526 5.65 14.32 11.57
C ARG A 526 6.28 15.30 12.56
N ILE A 527 7.21 14.84 13.38
CA ILE A 527 7.87 15.65 14.41
C ILE A 527 9.36 15.82 14.13
N GLU A 528 9.95 16.84 14.72
CA GLU A 528 11.38 17.02 14.68
C GLU A 528 12.08 15.88 15.43
N PHE A 529 13.10 15.35 14.79
CA PHE A 529 13.85 14.23 15.31
C PHE A 529 15.29 14.49 14.94
N PRO A 530 16.06 15.25 15.72
CA PRO A 530 17.44 15.58 15.37
C PRO A 530 18.41 14.46 15.76
N LYS A 531 19.55 14.44 15.06
CA LYS A 531 20.75 13.74 15.49
C LYS A 531 21.51 14.67 16.43
N ALA A 532 22.03 14.18 17.54
CA ALA A 532 22.76 15.02 18.47
C ALA A 532 23.94 15.74 17.78
N GLU A 533 24.07 17.05 18.04
CA GLU A 533 24.96 17.97 17.31
C GLU A 533 26.46 17.62 17.44
N ARG A 534 26.85 16.78 18.40
CA ARG A 534 28.26 16.53 18.75
C ARG A 534 28.93 15.33 18.09
N LEU A 535 28.28 14.60 17.19
CA LEU A 535 28.93 13.54 16.40
C LEU A 535 29.91 14.06 15.32
N SER A 536 30.46 15.27 15.50
CA SER A 536 31.62 15.79 14.75
C SER A 536 32.92 15.43 15.46
N GLY A 537 33.72 14.52 14.88
CA GLY A 537 35.08 14.21 15.34
C GLY A 537 35.37 12.71 15.46
N TRP A 538 36.47 12.36 16.16
CA TRP A 538 37.00 11.00 16.38
C TRP A 538 35.94 9.95 16.79
N PHE A 539 34.88 10.35 17.51
CA PHE A 539 33.79 9.46 17.92
C PHE A 539 32.95 8.86 16.78
N LYS A 540 33.00 9.44 15.56
CA LYS A 540 32.41 8.85 14.34
C LYS A 540 32.97 7.45 14.02
N SER A 541 34.16 7.12 14.54
CA SER A 541 34.85 5.85 14.28
C SER A 541 34.40 4.67 15.18
N LEU A 542 33.71 4.94 16.31
CA LEU A 542 33.44 3.91 17.34
C LEU A 542 31.99 3.40 17.34
N THR A 543 31.03 4.13 16.78
CA THR A 543 29.59 3.81 16.85
C THR A 543 29.05 3.02 15.65
N GLY A 544 29.92 2.36 14.88
CA GLY A 544 29.56 1.89 13.53
C GLY A 544 29.33 3.07 12.57
N THR A 545 29.55 2.86 11.28
CA THR A 545 29.30 3.92 10.31
C THR A 545 27.79 4.05 10.09
N LEU A 546 27.17 5.14 10.54
CA LEU A 546 25.81 5.55 10.11
C LEU A 546 25.84 6.03 8.65
N SER A 547 26.43 5.24 7.76
CA SER A 547 26.72 5.61 6.37
C SER A 547 25.48 5.56 5.49
N ASP A 548 24.60 4.58 5.69
CA ASP A 548 23.37 4.40 4.94
C ASP A 548 22.20 4.13 5.91
N PHE A 549 21.97 5.11 6.80
CA PHE A 549 20.97 5.06 7.88
C PHE A 549 19.92 6.16 7.71
N HIS A 550 18.65 5.79 7.77
CA HIS A 550 17.52 6.71 7.59
C HIS A 550 16.55 6.63 8.77
N ARG A 551 15.89 7.75 9.08
CA ARG A 551 14.93 7.82 10.18
C ARG A 551 13.91 8.94 10.01
N CYS A 552 12.76 8.77 10.66
CA CYS A 552 11.76 9.81 10.88
C CYS A 552 10.94 9.47 12.14
N ALA A 553 10.16 10.43 12.64
CA ALA A 553 9.31 10.23 13.80
C ALA A 553 7.99 11.00 13.67
N PHE A 554 6.98 10.50 14.39
CA PHE A 554 5.62 11.01 14.36
C PHE A 554 5.02 11.03 15.78
N VAL A 555 4.07 11.93 15.99
CA VAL A 555 3.09 11.84 17.08
C VAL A 555 1.74 11.42 16.47
N THR A 556 1.10 10.41 17.05
CA THR A 556 -0.17 9.86 16.55
C THR A 556 -1.37 10.60 17.17
N PRO A 557 -2.60 10.46 16.62
CA PRO A 557 -3.81 10.98 17.24
C PRO A 557 -4.08 10.45 18.66
N ASP A 558 -3.58 9.25 18.95
CA ASP A 558 -3.65 8.62 20.27
C ASP A 558 -2.49 9.08 21.20
N ASN A 559 -1.79 10.14 20.83
CA ASN A 559 -0.68 10.75 21.56
C ASN A 559 0.54 9.82 21.74
N GLN A 560 0.68 8.76 20.96
CA GLN A 560 1.89 7.92 20.98
C GLN A 560 3.01 8.55 20.14
N ILE A 561 4.26 8.24 20.47
CA ILE A 561 5.40 8.57 19.60
C ILE A 561 5.80 7.33 18.82
N VAL A 562 5.88 7.47 17.50
CA VAL A 562 6.29 6.41 16.57
C VAL A 562 7.55 6.87 15.86
N MET A 563 8.62 6.10 16.00
CA MET A 563 9.90 6.35 15.34
C MET A 563 10.18 5.22 14.35
N GLN A 564 10.71 5.57 13.19
CA GLN A 564 11.12 4.61 12.17
C GLN A 564 12.61 4.74 11.95
N PHE A 565 13.30 3.61 11.91
CA PHE A 565 14.72 3.53 11.66
C PHE A 565 14.99 2.47 10.59
N LEU A 566 15.83 2.81 9.63
CA LEU A 566 16.25 1.94 8.56
C LEU A 566 17.77 1.82 8.58
N ASN A 567 18.27 0.64 8.92
CA ASN A 567 19.68 0.27 8.80
C ASN A 567 19.89 -0.45 7.46
N ARG A 568 20.56 0.21 6.50
CA ARG A 568 20.93 -0.40 5.21
C ARG A 568 22.38 -0.88 5.17
N ASP A 569 23.12 -0.67 6.25
CA ASP A 569 24.49 -1.16 6.38
C ASP A 569 24.49 -2.69 6.59
N ASP A 570 25.60 -3.33 6.22
CA ASP A 570 25.81 -4.78 6.37
C ASP A 570 26.23 -5.19 7.80
N SER A 571 26.36 -4.22 8.70
CA SER A 571 26.62 -4.41 10.12
C SER A 571 25.43 -4.00 10.98
N GLU A 572 25.33 -4.64 12.14
CA GLU A 572 24.46 -4.19 13.21
C GLU A 572 24.88 -2.80 13.72
N ILE A 573 23.92 -2.01 14.19
CA ILE A 573 24.13 -0.67 14.74
C ILE A 573 23.41 -0.57 16.08
N GLU A 574 24.12 -0.09 17.10
CA GLU A 574 23.52 0.30 18.37
C GLU A 574 23.22 1.80 18.36
N ILE A 575 22.01 2.18 18.78
CA ILE A 575 21.56 3.57 18.85
C ILE A 575 20.99 3.87 20.24
N SER A 576 21.16 5.10 20.70
CA SER A 576 20.52 5.62 21.91
C SER A 576 19.59 6.79 21.56
N VAL A 577 18.42 6.83 22.17
CA VAL A 577 17.40 7.84 21.91
C VAL A 577 16.96 8.49 23.22
N LYS A 578 16.97 9.82 23.24
CA LYS A 578 16.45 10.63 24.34
C LYS A 578 14.97 10.95 24.16
N GLN A 579 14.20 10.65 25.20
CA GLN A 579 12.76 10.92 25.32
C GLN A 579 12.48 12.35 25.77
N THR A 580 11.21 12.75 25.69
CA THR A 580 10.74 14.08 26.13
C THR A 580 10.87 14.28 27.64
N ASP A 581 10.90 13.20 28.43
CA ASP A 581 11.11 13.23 29.89
C ASP A 581 12.60 13.10 30.29
N GLU A 582 13.51 13.36 29.35
CA GLU A 582 14.98 13.30 29.48
C GLU A 582 15.57 11.91 29.67
N LYS A 583 14.76 10.86 29.82
CA LYS A 583 15.25 9.48 29.88
C LYS A 583 15.72 8.99 28.52
N THR A 584 16.55 7.95 28.52
CA THR A 584 17.04 7.34 27.29
C THR A 584 16.64 5.88 27.19
N PHE A 585 16.61 5.36 25.97
CA PHE A 585 16.57 3.93 25.72
C PHE A 585 17.58 3.59 24.62
N THR A 586 18.18 2.41 24.72
CA THR A 586 19.13 1.89 23.74
C THR A 586 18.53 0.75 22.93
N LEU A 587 18.76 0.76 21.62
CA LEU A 587 18.30 -0.26 20.69
C LEU A 587 19.45 -0.79 19.84
N THR A 588 19.37 -2.08 19.55
CA THR A 588 20.24 -2.76 18.60
C THR A 588 19.45 -3.01 17.31
N LEU A 589 19.93 -2.45 16.20
CA LEU A 589 19.34 -2.58 14.88
C LEU A 589 20.16 -3.56 14.05
N PRO A 590 19.63 -4.77 13.76
CA PRO A 590 20.33 -5.74 12.93
C PRO A 590 20.79 -5.15 11.59
N ALA A 591 21.84 -5.72 11.02
CA ALA A 591 22.25 -5.40 9.65
C ALA A 591 21.07 -5.56 8.68
N ASN A 592 20.96 -4.65 7.70
CA ASN A 592 19.92 -4.70 6.68
C ASN A 592 18.52 -4.91 7.30
N SER A 593 18.06 -3.96 8.12
CA SER A 593 16.79 -4.06 8.84
C SER A 593 16.05 -2.73 8.91
N MET A 594 14.75 -2.81 9.18
CA MET A 594 13.91 -1.69 9.57
C MET A 594 13.29 -1.98 10.93
N GLN A 595 13.26 -0.97 11.79
CA GLN A 595 12.56 -0.99 13.06
C GLN A 595 11.53 0.13 13.14
N THR A 596 10.33 -0.21 13.62
CA THR A 596 9.36 0.78 14.11
C THR A 596 9.33 0.69 15.63
N VAL A 597 9.55 1.82 16.29
CA VAL A 597 9.70 1.94 17.73
C VAL A 597 8.58 2.82 18.26
N ILE A 598 7.87 2.35 19.28
CA ILE A 598 6.67 2.98 19.81
C ILE A 598 6.87 3.30 21.28
N LEU A 599 6.61 4.55 21.66
CA LEU A 599 6.48 4.97 23.04
C LEU A 599 5.00 5.16 23.39
N PRO A 600 4.58 4.76 24.61
CA PRO A 600 3.21 4.97 25.06
C PRO A 600 2.88 6.47 25.12
N ALA A 601 1.59 6.76 25.10
CA ALA A 601 1.11 8.13 25.25
C ALA A 601 1.57 8.77 26.57
N SER A 602 1.91 10.06 26.51
CA SER A 602 2.24 10.88 27.67
C SER A 602 1.52 12.23 27.61
N GLU A 603 1.56 12.98 28.71
CA GLU A 603 0.97 14.34 28.74
C GLU A 603 1.68 15.32 27.80
N ASP A 604 2.95 15.04 27.49
CA ASP A 604 3.82 15.89 26.66
C ASP A 604 3.68 15.61 25.16
N THR A 605 3.11 14.46 24.78
CA THR A 605 3.11 13.96 23.40
C THR A 605 1.79 14.25 22.69
N LYS A 606 1.42 15.53 22.59
CA LYS A 606 0.17 15.97 21.95
C LYS A 606 0.40 16.54 20.55
N ILE A 607 -0.56 16.32 19.66
CA ILE A 607 -0.66 17.08 18.41
C ILE A 607 -1.00 18.55 18.75
N LEU A 608 -0.17 19.48 18.25
CA LEU A 608 -0.32 20.93 18.45
C LEU A 608 -1.32 21.56 17.49
#